data_AF-A0A6H2NH77-F1
#
_entry.id   AF-A0A6H2NH77-F1
#
_cell.length_a   1.000
_cell.length_b   1.000
_cell.length_c   1.000
_cell.angle_alpha   90.00
_cell.angle_beta   90.00
_cell.angle_gamma   90.00
#
_symmetry.space_group_name_H-M   'P 1'
#
loop_
_entity.id
_entity.type
_entity.pdbx_description
1 polymer ?
#
loop_
_entity_poly.entity_id
_entity_poly.type
_entity_poly.pdbx_seq_one_letter_code
_entity_poly.pdbx_strand_id
1 'polypeptide(L)'
;MFSFLTSHSKSLWRRGLYALMAFVMAIGIGLATPTPSHASLFDLIFQGIRYVQLANLSDRDEVNLGTQIDRQLKARQGVRVYNRNADINAYVNDIGQRLAATSDRPHIPYTFQVVDNNSVNAFATMGGFVYIQTGLIRAARNEAELAGVMAHEIGHITGRHALQQMRQTALASGIAGALRVNQDTLVNLGVQLALQLPNSREAEHDADRRGFHNMGRAGYDTTGFITFMQQLERRSGSPPEFLSTHPNPGNRVNNLQSMHNAGEYDNAGYGTDEAAYQARIRGL
;
A
#
# COMPACT_ATOMS: atom_id res chain seq x y z
N MET A 1 -46.61 68.20 -10.11
CA MET A 1 -45.29 68.56 -10.64
C MET A 1 -44.16 67.90 -9.82
N PHE A 2 -44.12 66.56 -9.70
CA PHE A 2 -43.08 65.82 -8.96
C PHE A 2 -43.00 64.34 -9.40
N SER A 3 -42.60 64.06 -10.65
CA SER A 3 -42.38 62.66 -11.08
C SER A 3 -41.20 62.46 -12.05
N PHE A 4 -40.54 63.53 -12.51
CA PHE A 4 -39.43 63.40 -13.48
C PHE A 4 -38.04 63.25 -12.84
N LEU A 5 -37.88 63.58 -11.55
CA LEU A 5 -36.56 63.59 -10.87
C LEU A 5 -36.13 62.23 -10.29
N THR A 6 -37.01 61.23 -10.24
CA THR A 6 -36.69 59.92 -9.62
C THR A 6 -36.12 58.89 -10.61
N SER A 7 -36.33 59.09 -11.92
CA SER A 7 -35.84 58.18 -12.97
C SER A 7 -34.34 58.37 -13.26
N HIS A 8 -33.90 59.63 -13.35
CA HIS A 8 -32.50 59.96 -13.65
C HIS A 8 -31.52 59.51 -12.54
N SER A 9 -31.90 59.70 -11.28
CA SER A 9 -31.11 59.26 -10.12
C SER A 9 -30.92 57.73 -10.07
N LYS A 10 -31.98 56.96 -10.37
CA LYS A 10 -31.91 55.49 -10.43
C LYS A 10 -31.04 54.98 -11.59
N SER A 11 -31.01 55.68 -12.72
CA SER A 11 -30.16 55.36 -13.87
C SER A 11 -28.66 55.60 -13.56
N LEU A 12 -28.35 56.74 -12.93
CA LEU A 12 -26.97 57.06 -12.51
C LEU A 12 -26.46 56.10 -11.44
N TRP A 13 -27.31 55.72 -10.48
CA TRP A 13 -26.94 54.75 -9.44
C TRP A 13 -26.67 53.36 -10.01
N ARG A 14 -27.49 52.90 -10.97
CA ARG A 14 -27.25 51.63 -11.69
C ARG A 14 -25.94 51.65 -12.48
N ARG A 15 -25.64 52.74 -13.18
CA ARG A 15 -24.38 52.89 -13.93
C ARG A 15 -23.15 52.85 -13.01
N GLY A 16 -23.22 53.49 -11.85
CA GLY A 16 -22.16 53.41 -10.83
C GLY A 16 -21.99 51.99 -10.28
N LEU A 17 -23.09 51.26 -10.06
CA LEU A 17 -23.07 49.89 -9.56
C LEU A 17 -22.49 48.90 -10.58
N TYR A 18 -22.79 49.07 -11.87
CA TYR A 18 -22.19 48.28 -12.95
C TYR A 18 -20.70 48.57 -13.13
N ALA A 19 -20.27 49.83 -13.00
CA ALA A 19 -18.86 50.19 -13.04
C ALA A 19 -18.09 49.57 -11.86
N LEU A 20 -18.68 49.57 -10.66
CA LEU A 20 -18.10 48.92 -9.48
C LEU A 20 -18.01 47.40 -9.67
N MET A 21 -19.07 46.74 -10.15
CA MET A 21 -19.03 45.29 -10.42
C MET A 21 -17.99 44.94 -11.49
N ALA A 22 -17.89 45.70 -12.57
CA ALA A 22 -16.89 45.50 -13.61
C ALA A 22 -15.46 45.68 -13.07
N PHE A 23 -15.25 46.67 -12.20
CA PHE A 23 -13.96 46.91 -11.55
C PHE A 23 -13.57 45.77 -10.60
N VAL A 24 -14.50 45.28 -9.77
CA VAL A 24 -14.27 44.14 -8.87
C VAL A 24 -14.00 42.85 -9.67
N MET A 25 -14.71 42.63 -10.78
CA MET A 25 -14.49 41.46 -11.65
C MET A 25 -13.13 41.53 -12.36
N ALA A 26 -12.71 42.71 -12.82
CA ALA A 26 -11.40 42.90 -13.45
C ALA A 26 -10.23 42.67 -12.47
N ILE A 27 -10.37 43.11 -11.21
CA ILE A 27 -9.38 42.84 -10.15
C ILE A 27 -9.37 41.34 -9.78
N GLY A 28 -10.54 40.70 -9.69
CA GLY A 28 -10.65 39.27 -9.40
C GLY A 28 -10.00 38.38 -10.46
N ILE A 29 -10.10 38.74 -11.74
CA ILE A 29 -9.45 38.01 -12.84
C ILE A 29 -7.93 38.26 -12.85
N GLY A 30 -7.47 39.47 -12.48
CA GLY A 30 -6.04 39.79 -12.41
C GLY A 30 -5.28 39.12 -11.26
N LEU A 31 -5.98 38.72 -10.19
CA LEU A 31 -5.39 38.04 -9.02
C LEU A 31 -5.46 36.50 -9.11
N ALA A 32 -6.12 35.95 -10.14
CA ALA A 32 -6.38 34.53 -10.30
C ALA A 32 -5.86 33.95 -11.63
N THR A 33 -5.06 34.69 -12.40
CA THR A 33 -4.29 34.07 -13.48
C THR A 33 -3.12 33.32 -12.84
N PRO A 34 -3.03 31.98 -12.97
CA PRO A 34 -1.81 31.29 -12.61
C PRO A 34 -0.71 31.87 -13.50
N THR A 35 0.20 32.64 -12.91
CA THR A 35 1.43 33.02 -13.59
C THR A 35 2.11 31.71 -14.00
N PRO A 36 2.38 31.46 -15.29
CA PRO A 36 3.17 30.30 -15.66
C PRO A 36 4.47 30.38 -14.87
N SER A 37 4.73 29.39 -14.04
CA SER A 37 6.01 29.29 -13.36
C SER A 37 7.07 29.21 -14.46
N HIS A 38 7.82 30.30 -14.65
CA HIS A 38 9.02 30.26 -15.48
C HIS A 38 10.06 29.48 -14.69
N ALA A 39 9.90 28.16 -14.62
CA ALA A 39 10.97 27.28 -14.21
C ALA A 39 12.11 27.52 -15.20
N SER A 40 13.22 28.06 -14.71
CA SER A 40 14.41 28.22 -15.54
C SER A 40 14.86 26.83 -16.02
N LEU A 41 15.61 26.76 -17.13
CA LEU A 41 16.23 25.50 -17.56
C LEU A 41 17.03 24.85 -16.41
N PHE A 42 17.63 25.68 -15.54
CA PHE A 42 18.29 25.23 -14.32
C PHE A 42 17.31 24.68 -13.28
N ASP A 43 16.13 25.28 -13.08
CA ASP A 43 15.10 24.71 -12.21
C ASP A 43 14.59 23.37 -12.73
N LEU A 44 14.47 23.19 -14.05
CA LEU A 44 14.12 21.89 -14.65
C LEU A 44 15.23 20.84 -14.48
N ILE A 45 16.50 21.24 -14.65
CA ILE A 45 17.67 20.37 -14.43
C ILE A 45 17.81 19.98 -12.95
N PHE A 46 17.62 20.94 -12.02
CA PHE A 46 17.73 20.70 -10.58
C PHE A 46 16.46 20.07 -9.97
N GLN A 47 15.27 20.33 -10.50
CA GLN A 47 14.06 19.54 -10.18
C GLN A 47 14.22 18.10 -10.66
N GLY A 48 14.85 17.89 -11.82
CA GLY A 48 15.27 16.57 -12.29
C GLY A 48 16.16 15.84 -11.29
N ILE A 49 17.11 16.54 -10.63
CA ILE A 49 17.99 15.99 -9.57
C ILE A 49 17.24 15.77 -8.24
N ARG A 50 16.17 16.53 -7.95
CA ARG A 50 15.37 16.41 -6.71
C ARG A 50 14.31 15.31 -6.76
N TYR A 51 13.88 14.90 -7.96
CA TYR A 51 13.05 13.71 -8.19
C TYR A 51 13.82 12.38 -7.94
N VAL A 52 15.16 12.43 -7.95
CA VAL A 52 16.04 11.23 -7.90
C VAL A 52 15.98 10.53 -6.53
N GLN A 53 15.68 11.22 -5.43
CA GLN A 53 15.78 10.62 -4.09
C GLN A 53 14.72 9.55 -3.79
N LEU A 54 13.44 9.77 -4.14
CA LEU A 54 12.43 8.71 -4.02
C LEU A 54 12.43 7.76 -5.23
N ALA A 55 12.89 8.24 -6.39
CA ALA A 55 12.88 7.46 -7.62
C ALA A 55 13.94 6.37 -7.68
N ASN A 56 15.06 6.58 -6.97
CA ASN A 56 16.23 5.71 -6.96
C ASN A 56 16.68 5.43 -5.52
N LEU A 57 15.76 5.14 -4.60
CA LEU A 57 16.16 4.61 -3.29
C LEU A 57 16.94 3.32 -3.47
N SER A 58 18.14 3.29 -2.88
CA SER A 58 18.90 2.06 -2.70
C SER A 58 18.13 1.11 -1.76
N ASP A 59 18.41 -0.19 -1.85
CA ASP A 59 17.84 -1.18 -0.91
C ASP A 59 18.12 -0.78 0.54
N ARG A 60 19.31 -0.25 0.82
CA ARG A 60 19.72 0.21 2.14
C ARG A 60 18.87 1.37 2.64
N ASP A 61 18.62 2.37 1.80
CA ASP A 61 17.81 3.53 2.18
C ASP A 61 16.34 3.14 2.37
N GLU A 62 15.83 2.22 1.54
CA GLU A 62 14.49 1.66 1.67
C GLU A 62 14.33 0.92 3.00
N VAL A 63 15.32 0.11 3.40
CA VAL A 63 15.37 -0.57 4.70
C VAL A 63 15.43 0.42 5.86
N ASN A 64 16.23 1.48 5.75
CA ASN A 64 16.33 2.52 6.77
C ASN A 64 15.00 3.25 6.98
N LEU A 65 14.27 3.54 5.89
CA LEU A 65 12.95 4.16 5.95
C LEU A 65 11.92 3.17 6.54
N GLY A 66 11.92 1.91 6.08
CA GLY A 66 11.08 0.84 6.64
C GLY A 66 11.26 0.66 8.15
N THR A 67 12.51 0.70 8.63
CA THR A 67 12.83 0.61 10.07
C THR A 67 12.25 1.76 10.89
N GLN A 68 12.12 2.95 10.30
CA GLN A 68 11.48 4.09 10.97
C GLN A 68 9.96 3.94 10.99
N ILE A 69 9.38 3.45 9.88
CA ILE A 69 7.95 3.15 9.77
C ILE A 69 7.55 2.07 10.80
N ASP A 70 8.31 0.98 10.90
CA ASP A 70 8.10 -0.09 11.89
C ASP A 70 8.10 0.44 13.33
N ARG A 71 9.12 1.24 13.68
CA ARG A 71 9.19 1.88 15.01
C ARG A 71 7.95 2.73 15.28
N GLN A 72 7.49 3.50 14.29
CA GLN A 72 6.31 4.35 14.46
C GLN A 72 5.00 3.56 14.53
N LEU A 73 4.85 2.50 13.74
CA LEU A 73 3.68 1.61 13.79
C LEU A 73 3.51 0.99 15.19
N LYS A 74 4.60 0.51 15.77
CA LYS A 74 4.63 -0.07 17.12
C LYS A 74 4.40 0.97 18.22
N ALA A 75 4.98 2.16 18.07
CA ALA A 75 4.93 3.19 19.12
C ALA A 75 3.64 4.01 19.14
N ARG A 76 3.06 4.34 17.97
CA ARG A 76 2.02 5.36 17.84
C ARG A 76 0.70 4.86 17.26
N GLN A 77 0.72 3.81 16.44
CA GLN A 77 -0.48 3.33 15.74
C GLN A 77 -1.04 2.02 16.32
N GLY A 78 -0.49 1.55 17.45
CA GLY A 78 -1.07 0.43 18.18
C GLY A 78 -0.91 -0.93 17.51
N VAL A 79 0.08 -1.11 16.61
CA VAL A 79 0.46 -2.45 16.14
C VAL A 79 1.08 -3.20 17.31
N ARG A 80 0.26 -4.06 17.94
CA ARG A 80 0.65 -4.86 19.11
C ARG A 80 1.25 -6.18 18.65
N VAL A 81 2.56 -6.32 18.80
CA VAL A 81 3.24 -7.60 18.53
C VAL A 81 2.69 -8.66 19.47
N TYR A 82 2.31 -9.81 18.91
CA TYR A 82 1.82 -10.95 19.67
C TYR A 82 2.99 -11.60 20.43
N ASN A 83 2.91 -11.60 21.75
CA ASN A 83 3.97 -12.05 22.64
C ASN A 83 3.55 -13.19 23.58
N ARG A 84 2.36 -13.77 23.39
CA ARG A 84 1.83 -14.84 24.25
C ARG A 84 2.47 -16.20 24.00
N ASN A 85 2.99 -16.42 22.79
CA ASN A 85 3.63 -17.68 22.41
C ASN A 85 4.78 -17.43 21.41
N ALA A 86 6.00 -17.78 21.82
CA ALA A 86 7.20 -17.62 21.00
C ALA A 86 7.27 -18.64 19.84
N ASP A 87 6.70 -19.83 20.02
CA ASP A 87 6.71 -20.89 19.00
C ASP A 87 5.90 -20.49 17.76
N ILE A 88 4.77 -19.79 17.97
CA ILE A 88 3.96 -19.25 16.86
C ILE A 88 4.74 -18.18 16.10
N ASN A 89 5.46 -17.30 16.81
CA ASN A 89 6.30 -16.29 16.17
C ASN A 89 7.44 -16.93 15.37
N ALA A 90 8.11 -17.94 15.95
CA ALA A 90 9.17 -18.69 15.27
C ALA A 90 8.65 -19.41 14.02
N TYR A 91 7.50 -20.09 14.15
CA TYR A 91 6.86 -20.79 13.04
C TYR A 91 6.49 -19.87 11.88
N VAL A 92 5.84 -18.73 12.15
CA VAL A 92 5.53 -17.72 11.12
C VAL A 92 6.81 -17.16 10.51
N ASN A 93 7.84 -16.89 11.33
CA ASN A 93 9.13 -16.45 10.82
C ASN A 93 9.77 -17.50 9.90
N ASP A 94 9.73 -18.79 10.24
CA ASP A 94 10.32 -19.86 9.43
C ASP A 94 9.66 -19.97 8.05
N ILE A 95 8.33 -19.88 7.98
CA ILE A 95 7.58 -19.79 6.72
C ILE A 95 8.06 -18.57 5.92
N GLY A 96 8.09 -17.40 6.56
CA GLY A 96 8.47 -16.14 5.93
C GLY A 96 9.90 -16.15 5.40
N GLN A 97 10.87 -16.63 6.18
CA GLN A 97 12.27 -16.70 5.76
C GLN A 97 12.48 -17.69 4.62
N ARG A 98 11.77 -18.83 4.62
CA ARG A 98 11.77 -19.77 3.50
C ARG A 98 11.30 -19.10 2.21
N LEU A 99 10.18 -18.37 2.27
CA LEU A 99 9.65 -17.62 1.13
C LEU A 99 10.58 -16.46 0.71
N ALA A 100 11.15 -15.72 1.66
CA ALA A 100 12.02 -14.59 1.36
C ALA A 100 13.31 -15.01 0.62
N ALA A 101 13.87 -16.18 0.99
CA ALA A 101 15.09 -16.71 0.40
C ALA A 101 15.00 -17.00 -1.10
N THR A 102 13.79 -17.26 -1.62
CA THR A 102 13.53 -17.56 -3.04
C THR A 102 12.90 -16.40 -3.81
N SER A 103 12.74 -15.25 -3.15
CA SER A 103 12.13 -14.05 -3.71
C SER A 103 13.07 -13.34 -4.70
N ASP A 104 12.56 -12.34 -5.41
CA ASP A 104 13.37 -11.54 -6.35
C ASP A 104 14.37 -10.59 -5.65
N ARG A 105 14.25 -10.39 -4.33
CA ARG A 105 15.15 -9.53 -3.52
C ARG A 105 15.59 -10.24 -2.22
N PRO A 106 16.26 -11.40 -2.30
CA PRO A 106 16.53 -12.24 -1.13
C PRO A 106 17.55 -11.65 -0.15
N HIS A 107 18.26 -10.59 -0.54
CA HIS A 107 19.29 -9.94 0.29
C HIS A 107 18.76 -8.86 1.23
N ILE A 108 17.46 -8.53 1.17
CA ILE A 108 16.84 -7.61 2.12
C ILE A 108 16.66 -8.31 3.47
N PRO A 109 16.88 -7.64 4.61
CA PRO A 109 16.62 -8.21 5.93
C PRO A 109 15.10 -8.29 6.22
N TYR A 110 14.44 -9.36 5.74
CA TYR A 110 13.02 -9.57 6.01
C TYR A 110 12.74 -9.82 7.49
N THR A 111 11.72 -9.15 8.02
CA THR A 111 11.24 -9.29 9.40
C THR A 111 9.75 -9.62 9.37
N PHE A 112 9.38 -10.79 9.90
CA PHE A 112 7.99 -11.24 9.98
C PHE A 112 7.49 -11.10 11.41
N GLN A 113 6.34 -10.44 11.58
CA GLN A 113 5.82 -10.10 12.90
C GLN A 113 4.38 -10.55 13.03
N VAL A 114 4.10 -11.36 14.06
CA VAL A 114 2.72 -11.69 14.39
C VAL A 114 2.11 -10.52 15.17
N VAL A 115 0.93 -10.08 14.76
CA VAL A 115 0.20 -8.96 15.36
C VAL A 115 -1.05 -9.47 16.05
N ASP A 116 -1.23 -9.09 17.32
CA ASP A 116 -2.37 -9.45 18.17
C ASP A 116 -3.63 -8.68 17.74
N ASN A 117 -4.22 -9.14 16.63
CA ASN A 117 -5.46 -8.64 16.05
C ASN A 117 -6.26 -9.83 15.49
N ASN A 118 -7.57 -9.83 15.75
CA ASN A 118 -8.50 -10.89 15.33
C ASN A 118 -9.01 -10.71 13.91
N SER A 119 -8.74 -9.58 13.26
CA SER A 119 -9.01 -9.37 11.85
C SER A 119 -8.20 -10.33 10.97
N VAL A 120 -8.80 -10.73 9.85
CA VAL A 120 -8.13 -11.52 8.81
C VAL A 120 -7.44 -10.53 7.88
N ASN A 121 -6.16 -10.28 8.18
CA ASN A 121 -5.33 -9.37 7.41
C ASN A 121 -3.84 -9.69 7.55
N ALA A 122 -3.07 -9.26 6.56
CA ALA A 122 -1.63 -9.09 6.61
C ALA A 122 -1.28 -7.82 5.84
N PHE A 123 -0.12 -7.25 6.11
CA PHE A 123 0.38 -6.15 5.31
C PHE A 123 1.90 -6.12 5.36
N ALA A 124 2.52 -5.60 4.31
CA ALA A 124 3.94 -5.31 4.26
C ALA A 124 4.22 -3.81 4.19
N THR A 125 5.34 -3.41 4.77
CA THR A 125 5.95 -2.11 4.52
C THR A 125 7.27 -2.29 3.77
N MET A 126 7.77 -1.19 3.20
CA MET A 126 9.07 -1.19 2.52
C MET A 126 10.20 -1.69 3.41
N GLY A 127 11.27 -2.18 2.80
CA GLY A 127 12.45 -2.61 3.55
C GLY A 127 12.34 -3.97 4.23
N GLY A 128 11.34 -4.79 3.89
CA GLY A 128 11.26 -6.19 4.32
C GLY A 128 10.40 -6.48 5.55
N PHE A 129 9.62 -5.51 6.05
CA PHE A 129 8.78 -5.73 7.23
C PHE A 129 7.41 -6.24 6.82
N VAL A 130 7.01 -7.40 7.35
CA VAL A 130 5.74 -8.05 7.07
C VAL A 130 5.01 -8.32 8.38
N TYR A 131 3.72 -8.01 8.43
CA TYR A 131 2.87 -8.10 9.61
C TYR A 131 1.72 -9.05 9.36
N ILE A 132 1.59 -10.07 10.19
CA ILE A 132 0.63 -11.17 10.05
C ILE A 132 -0.31 -11.13 11.24
N GLN A 133 -1.59 -10.83 11.03
CA GLN A 133 -2.54 -10.75 12.14
C GLN A 133 -2.95 -12.16 12.62
N THR A 134 -3.16 -12.34 13.93
CA THR A 134 -3.57 -13.65 14.48
C THR A 134 -4.89 -14.16 13.89
N GLY A 135 -5.79 -13.27 13.47
CA GLY A 135 -7.01 -13.64 12.76
C GLY A 135 -6.75 -14.29 11.40
N LEU A 136 -5.72 -13.84 10.66
CA LEU A 136 -5.30 -14.48 9.42
C LEU A 136 -4.77 -15.89 9.68
N ILE A 137 -3.90 -16.06 10.68
CA ILE A 137 -3.33 -17.37 11.01
C ILE A 137 -4.44 -18.37 11.38
N ARG A 138 -5.45 -17.94 12.16
CA ARG A 138 -6.61 -18.79 12.49
C ARG A 138 -7.55 -19.05 11.30
N ALA A 139 -7.56 -18.16 10.31
CA ALA A 139 -8.44 -18.29 9.14
C ALA A 139 -7.90 -19.26 8.08
N ALA A 140 -6.59 -19.36 7.95
CA ALA A 140 -5.95 -20.35 7.08
C ALA A 140 -6.19 -21.77 7.61
N ARG A 141 -6.46 -22.71 6.71
CA ARG A 141 -6.71 -24.12 7.02
C ARG A 141 -5.42 -24.92 7.13
N ASN A 142 -4.42 -24.56 6.35
CA ASN A 142 -3.11 -25.19 6.30
C ASN A 142 -1.98 -24.16 6.10
N GLU A 143 -0.73 -24.63 6.17
CA GLU A 143 0.46 -23.79 6.05
C GLU A 143 0.58 -23.17 4.65
N ALA A 144 0.18 -23.90 3.60
CA ALA A 144 0.24 -23.42 2.23
C ALA A 144 -0.70 -22.22 1.99
N GLU A 145 -1.89 -22.19 2.60
CA GLU A 145 -2.78 -21.03 2.55
C GLU A 145 -2.15 -19.80 3.22
N LEU A 146 -1.56 -19.96 4.42
CA LEU A 146 -0.85 -18.87 5.09
C LEU A 146 0.37 -18.40 4.29
N ALA A 147 1.16 -19.34 3.77
CA ALA A 147 2.32 -19.08 2.94
C ALA A 147 1.95 -18.33 1.65
N GLY A 148 0.79 -18.63 1.05
CA GLY A 148 0.28 -17.89 -0.12
C GLY A 148 0.08 -16.41 0.16
N VAL A 149 -0.56 -16.05 1.29
CA VAL A 149 -0.72 -14.65 1.70
C VAL A 149 0.62 -14.00 2.01
N MET A 150 1.51 -14.69 2.73
CA MET A 150 2.84 -14.16 3.03
C MET A 150 3.69 -13.97 1.77
N ALA A 151 3.57 -14.86 0.78
CA ALA A 151 4.24 -14.74 -0.50
C ALA A 151 3.71 -13.54 -1.30
N HIS A 152 2.41 -13.27 -1.23
CA HIS A 152 1.80 -12.07 -1.80
C HIS A 152 2.37 -10.78 -1.16
N GLU A 153 2.49 -10.72 0.16
CA GLU A 153 3.11 -9.59 0.86
C GLU A 153 4.60 -9.39 0.48
N ILE A 154 5.35 -10.48 0.32
CA ILE A 154 6.72 -10.44 -0.22
C ILE A 154 6.71 -9.94 -1.67
N GLY A 155 5.68 -10.28 -2.45
CA GLY A 155 5.41 -9.75 -3.78
C GLY A 155 5.32 -8.22 -3.80
N HIS A 156 4.61 -7.62 -2.84
CA HIS A 156 4.58 -6.15 -2.70
C HIS A 156 5.95 -5.53 -2.39
N ILE A 157 6.76 -6.18 -1.55
CA ILE A 157 8.11 -5.69 -1.20
C ILE A 157 9.05 -5.81 -2.40
N THR A 158 9.01 -6.93 -3.11
CA THR A 158 9.86 -7.18 -4.28
C THR A 158 9.47 -6.29 -5.46
N GLY A 159 8.17 -6.02 -5.66
CA GLY A 159 7.65 -5.05 -6.62
C GLY A 159 7.83 -3.59 -6.19
N ARG A 160 8.29 -3.33 -4.96
CA ARG A 160 8.42 -1.97 -4.36
C ARG A 160 7.12 -1.15 -4.41
N HIS A 161 5.97 -1.80 -4.29
CA HIS A 161 4.65 -1.16 -4.48
C HIS A 161 4.39 -0.05 -3.46
N ALA A 162 4.74 -0.25 -2.19
CA ALA A 162 4.61 0.79 -1.16
C ALA A 162 5.42 2.06 -1.48
N LEU A 163 6.62 1.90 -2.06
CA LEU A 163 7.44 3.04 -2.49
C LEU A 163 6.83 3.74 -3.71
N GLN A 164 6.31 2.99 -4.68
CA GLN A 164 5.61 3.56 -5.84
C GLN A 164 4.37 4.35 -5.42
N GLN A 165 3.55 3.79 -4.52
CA GLN A 165 2.37 4.44 -3.98
C GLN A 165 2.76 5.70 -3.20
N MET A 166 3.79 5.63 -2.35
CA MET A 166 4.29 6.80 -1.63
C MET A 166 4.72 7.93 -2.56
N ARG A 167 5.39 7.61 -3.67
CA ARG A 167 5.76 8.59 -4.68
C ARG A 167 4.54 9.25 -5.30
N GLN A 168 3.55 8.46 -5.70
CA GLN A 168 2.31 8.96 -6.30
C GLN A 168 1.55 9.86 -5.32
N THR A 169 1.42 9.45 -4.05
CA THR A 169 0.76 10.26 -3.04
C THR A 169 1.54 11.54 -2.73
N ALA A 170 2.86 11.47 -2.58
CA ALA A 170 3.69 12.66 -2.35
C ALA A 170 3.59 13.67 -3.51
N LEU A 171 3.45 13.19 -4.74
CA LEU A 171 3.21 14.02 -5.92
C LEU A 171 1.82 14.66 -5.90
N ALA A 172 0.78 13.86 -5.68
CA ALA A 172 -0.61 14.33 -5.64
C ALA A 172 -0.83 15.36 -4.51
N SER A 173 -0.15 15.20 -3.38
CA SER A 173 -0.21 16.13 -2.24
C SER A 173 0.71 17.35 -2.38
N GLY A 174 1.46 17.49 -3.48
CA GLY A 174 2.42 18.59 -3.68
C GLY A 174 3.66 18.54 -2.78
N ILE A 175 3.79 17.49 -1.95
CA ILE A 175 4.93 17.28 -1.04
C ILE A 175 6.23 17.14 -1.82
N ALA A 176 6.18 16.50 -2.98
CA ALA A 176 7.34 16.32 -3.86
C ALA A 176 7.92 17.62 -4.44
N GLY A 177 7.16 18.73 -4.42
CA GLY A 177 7.62 20.05 -4.86
C GLY A 177 8.36 20.85 -3.76
N ALA A 178 8.34 20.39 -2.51
CA ALA A 178 9.02 21.04 -1.40
C ALA A 178 10.54 20.83 -1.51
N LEU A 179 11.32 21.91 -1.37
CA LEU A 179 12.79 21.93 -1.49
C LEU A 179 13.52 20.92 -0.58
N ARG A 180 12.85 20.37 0.44
CA ARG A 180 13.32 19.31 1.32
C ARG A 180 12.12 18.57 1.91
N VAL A 181 11.79 17.39 1.41
CA VAL A 181 10.83 16.54 2.12
C VAL A 181 11.51 16.07 3.41
N ASN A 182 10.95 16.43 4.56
CA ASN A 182 11.47 15.95 5.84
C ASN A 182 11.27 14.43 5.93
N GLN A 183 12.27 13.74 6.49
CA GLN A 183 12.22 12.33 6.82
C GLN A 183 10.95 11.98 7.62
N ASP A 184 10.57 12.80 8.61
CA ASP A 184 9.35 12.59 9.40
C ASP A 184 8.08 12.58 8.54
N THR A 185 8.03 13.42 7.50
CA THR A 185 6.90 13.46 6.56
C THR A 185 6.80 12.16 5.78
N LEU A 186 7.94 11.63 5.30
CA LEU A 186 7.98 10.36 4.59
C LEU A 186 7.60 9.18 5.48
N VAL A 187 8.08 9.16 6.74
CA VAL A 187 7.73 8.11 7.70
C VAL A 187 6.23 8.16 8.01
N ASN A 188 5.67 9.34 8.29
CA ASN A 188 4.23 9.50 8.55
C ASN A 188 3.38 9.05 7.35
N LEU A 189 3.78 9.42 6.13
CA LEU A 189 3.11 8.99 4.91
C LEU A 189 3.22 7.47 4.72
N GLY A 190 4.40 6.89 4.95
CA GLY A 190 4.60 5.45 4.90
C GLY A 190 3.74 4.68 5.90
N VAL A 191 3.59 5.20 7.11
CA VAL A 191 2.70 4.65 8.15
C VAL A 191 1.24 4.72 7.71
N GLN A 192 0.81 5.84 7.12
CA GLN A 192 -0.55 5.99 6.60
C GLN A 192 -0.84 4.98 5.49
N LEU A 193 0.09 4.84 4.54
CA LEU A 193 -0.01 3.91 3.42
C LEU A 193 -0.13 2.46 3.90
N ALA A 194 0.67 2.07 4.89
CA ALA A 194 0.67 0.72 5.45
C ALA A 194 -0.68 0.30 6.07
N LEU A 195 -1.47 1.26 6.56
CA LEU A 195 -2.67 0.99 7.36
C LEU A 195 -3.99 1.32 6.65
N GLN A 196 -3.99 2.20 5.65
CA GLN A 196 -5.24 2.87 5.23
C GLN A 196 -5.47 2.89 3.73
N LEU A 197 -4.43 2.77 2.90
CA LEU A 197 -4.61 2.96 1.46
C LEU A 197 -4.67 1.61 0.74
N PRO A 198 -5.72 1.37 -0.05
CA PRO A 198 -5.77 0.17 -0.86
C PRO A 198 -4.67 0.24 -1.92
N ASN A 199 -4.12 -0.91 -2.26
CA ASN A 199 -3.19 -1.04 -3.37
C ASN A 199 -3.90 -0.83 -4.72
N SER A 200 -3.11 -0.46 -5.74
CA SER A 200 -3.62 -0.40 -7.11
C SER A 200 -3.87 -1.80 -7.68
N ARG A 201 -4.74 -1.88 -8.69
CA ARG A 201 -5.07 -3.15 -9.37
C ARG A 201 -3.82 -3.79 -9.98
N GLU A 202 -2.95 -2.97 -10.54
CA GLU A 202 -1.69 -3.38 -11.15
C GLU A 202 -0.72 -3.92 -10.11
N ALA A 203 -0.63 -3.28 -8.95
CA ALA A 203 0.21 -3.75 -7.83
C ALA A 203 -0.27 -5.11 -7.30
N GLU A 204 -1.58 -5.31 -7.19
CA GLU A 204 -2.16 -6.59 -6.75
C GLU A 204 -1.86 -7.73 -7.74
N HIS A 205 -2.03 -7.50 -9.05
CA HIS A 205 -1.68 -8.49 -10.07
C HIS A 205 -0.17 -8.79 -10.12
N ASP A 206 0.68 -7.79 -9.93
CA ASP A 206 2.12 -7.98 -9.86
C ASP A 206 2.53 -8.77 -8.60
N ALA A 207 1.95 -8.44 -7.45
CA ALA A 207 2.18 -9.14 -6.19
C ALA A 207 1.69 -10.59 -6.23
N ASP A 208 0.53 -10.86 -6.84
CA ASP A 208 0.04 -12.22 -7.10
C ASP A 208 1.02 -13.04 -7.93
N ARG A 209 1.48 -12.47 -9.04
CA ARG A 209 2.39 -13.16 -9.96
C ARG A 209 3.70 -13.50 -9.24
N ARG A 210 4.30 -12.52 -8.56
CA ARG A 210 5.55 -12.71 -7.81
C ARG A 210 5.36 -13.69 -6.66
N GLY A 211 4.28 -13.55 -5.90
CA GLY A 211 3.95 -14.42 -4.77
C GLY A 211 3.76 -15.86 -5.21
N PHE A 212 3.04 -16.10 -6.31
CA PHE A 212 2.83 -17.43 -6.87
C PHE A 212 4.16 -18.11 -7.25
N HIS A 213 5.02 -17.44 -8.02
CA HIS A 213 6.32 -18.01 -8.39
C HIS A 213 7.22 -18.19 -7.18
N ASN A 214 7.20 -17.25 -6.23
CA ASN A 214 8.00 -17.36 -5.01
C ASN A 214 7.57 -18.56 -4.17
N MET A 215 6.27 -18.78 -4.02
CA MET A 215 5.70 -19.93 -3.32
C MET A 215 6.11 -21.26 -3.99
N GLY A 216 6.03 -21.34 -5.32
CA GLY A 216 6.48 -22.51 -6.07
C GLY A 216 7.98 -22.79 -5.92
N ARG A 217 8.83 -21.76 -6.02
CA ARG A 217 10.29 -21.88 -5.81
C ARG A 217 10.66 -22.29 -4.38
N ALA A 218 9.89 -21.85 -3.39
CA ALA A 218 10.03 -22.26 -1.99
C ALA A 218 9.56 -23.70 -1.72
N GLY A 219 8.99 -24.37 -2.74
CA GLY A 219 8.50 -25.75 -2.69
C GLY A 219 7.12 -25.91 -2.08
N TYR A 220 6.38 -24.82 -1.84
CA TYR A 220 5.00 -24.88 -1.33
C TYR A 220 4.00 -25.26 -2.41
N ASP A 221 2.93 -25.93 -2.00
CA ASP A 221 1.80 -26.21 -2.89
C ASP A 221 1.05 -24.93 -3.26
N THR A 222 1.17 -24.51 -4.53
CA THR A 222 0.62 -23.25 -5.03
C THR A 222 -0.90 -23.17 -4.96
N THR A 223 -1.60 -24.30 -4.79
CA THR A 223 -3.06 -24.31 -4.59
C THR A 223 -3.47 -23.65 -3.27
N GLY A 224 -2.58 -23.58 -2.27
CA GLY A 224 -2.83 -22.87 -1.02
C GLY A 224 -3.18 -21.39 -1.24
N PHE A 225 -2.46 -20.72 -2.15
CA PHE A 225 -2.76 -19.33 -2.46
C PHE A 225 -4.13 -19.17 -3.15
N ILE A 226 -4.44 -20.03 -4.12
CA ILE A 226 -5.71 -20.01 -4.84
C ILE A 226 -6.88 -20.25 -3.88
N THR A 227 -6.77 -21.28 -3.05
CA THR A 227 -7.84 -21.72 -2.14
C THR A 227 -8.11 -20.69 -1.04
N PHE A 228 -7.08 -20.05 -0.51
CA PHE A 228 -7.26 -18.95 0.44
C PHE A 228 -7.95 -17.73 -0.19
N MET A 229 -7.56 -17.33 -1.41
CA MET A 229 -8.22 -16.23 -2.12
C MET A 229 -9.71 -16.54 -2.39
N GLN A 230 -10.02 -17.77 -2.79
CA GLN A 230 -11.41 -18.22 -2.94
C GLN A 230 -12.17 -18.20 -1.61
N GLN A 231 -11.53 -18.57 -0.50
CA GLN A 231 -12.13 -18.52 0.83
C GLN A 231 -12.49 -17.08 1.23
N LEU A 232 -11.62 -16.10 0.93
CA LEU A 232 -11.89 -14.68 1.19
C LEU A 232 -13.07 -14.16 0.37
N GLU A 233 -13.18 -14.53 -0.91
CA GLU A 233 -14.27 -14.12 -1.80
C GLU A 233 -15.63 -14.72 -1.40
N ARG A 234 -15.63 -15.93 -0.82
CA ARG A 234 -16.86 -16.65 -0.47
C ARG A 234 -17.45 -16.25 0.89
N ARG A 235 -16.73 -15.49 1.70
CA ARG A 235 -17.23 -15.08 3.03
C ARG A 235 -18.48 -14.19 2.89
N SER A 236 -19.56 -14.62 3.51
CA SER A 236 -20.79 -13.84 3.60
C SER A 236 -20.67 -12.72 4.64
N GLY A 237 -21.22 -11.54 4.36
CA GLY A 237 -21.19 -10.38 5.25
C GLY A 237 -20.20 -9.31 4.80
N SER A 238 -19.66 -8.54 5.74
CA SER A 238 -18.62 -7.55 5.45
C SER A 238 -17.36 -8.25 4.94
N PRO A 239 -16.75 -7.77 3.84
CA PRO A 239 -15.49 -8.29 3.36
C PRO A 239 -14.43 -8.31 4.47
N PRO A 240 -13.56 -9.33 4.53
CA PRO A 240 -12.39 -9.31 5.42
C PRO A 240 -11.57 -8.04 5.23
N GLU A 241 -10.91 -7.58 6.30
CA GLU A 241 -10.04 -6.39 6.26
C GLU A 241 -8.97 -6.51 5.16
N PHE A 242 -8.45 -7.71 4.91
CA PHE A 242 -7.57 -8.01 3.77
C PHE A 242 -8.12 -7.52 2.42
N LEU A 243 -9.40 -7.74 2.11
CA LEU A 243 -9.99 -7.29 0.84
C LEU A 243 -10.21 -5.77 0.78
N SER A 244 -10.10 -5.07 1.91
CA SER A 244 -10.17 -3.61 1.96
C SER A 244 -8.82 -2.97 1.59
N THR A 245 -7.69 -3.59 1.97
CA THR A 245 -6.33 -3.14 1.62
C THR A 245 -5.82 -3.76 0.32
N HIS A 246 -6.25 -4.98 0.00
CA HIS A 246 -5.92 -5.75 -1.20
C HIS A 246 -7.18 -5.96 -2.04
N PRO A 247 -7.66 -4.93 -2.76
CA PRO A 247 -8.89 -5.04 -3.52
C PRO A 247 -8.74 -6.14 -4.58
N ASN A 248 -9.83 -6.86 -4.83
CA ASN A 248 -9.90 -7.79 -5.94
C ASN A 248 -10.54 -7.09 -7.14
N PRO A 249 -9.76 -6.67 -8.15
CA PRO A 249 -10.31 -6.02 -9.34
C PRO A 249 -11.15 -6.94 -10.23
N GLY A 250 -11.31 -8.21 -9.86
CA GLY A 250 -11.79 -9.30 -10.70
C GLY A 250 -10.61 -10.09 -11.28
N ASN A 251 -10.81 -11.39 -11.52
CA ASN A 251 -9.88 -12.30 -12.20
C ASN A 251 -8.58 -12.70 -11.47
N ARG A 252 -8.32 -12.24 -10.24
CA ARG A 252 -7.11 -12.67 -9.48
C ARG A 252 -7.05 -14.19 -9.30
N VAL A 253 -8.13 -14.80 -8.80
CA VAL A 253 -8.25 -16.27 -8.68
C VAL A 253 -8.08 -16.97 -10.03
N ASN A 254 -8.71 -16.45 -11.09
CA ASN A 254 -8.61 -17.04 -12.43
C ASN A 254 -7.17 -16.98 -12.98
N ASN A 255 -6.45 -15.89 -12.73
CA ASN A 255 -5.05 -15.73 -13.12
C ASN A 255 -4.16 -16.72 -12.36
N LEU A 256 -4.30 -16.82 -11.03
CA LEU A 256 -3.55 -17.78 -10.23
C LEU A 256 -3.83 -19.22 -10.67
N GLN A 257 -5.10 -19.55 -10.96
CA GLN A 257 -5.47 -20.87 -11.49
C GLN A 257 -4.83 -21.13 -12.86
N SER A 258 -4.77 -20.12 -13.72
CA SER A 258 -4.13 -20.23 -15.04
C SER A 258 -2.62 -20.47 -14.91
N MET A 259 -1.96 -19.79 -13.98
CA MET A 259 -0.54 -20.00 -13.67
C MET A 259 -0.28 -21.40 -13.12
N HIS A 260 -1.14 -21.87 -12.22
CA HIS A 260 -1.07 -23.24 -11.70
C HIS A 260 -1.25 -24.29 -12.80
N ASN A 261 -2.24 -24.13 -13.67
CA ASN A 261 -2.51 -25.05 -14.76
C ASN A 261 -1.40 -25.06 -15.83
N ALA A 262 -0.55 -24.02 -15.89
CA ALA A 262 0.61 -24.00 -16.76
C ALA A 262 1.71 -24.99 -16.32
N GLY A 263 1.65 -25.49 -15.08
CA GLY A 263 2.46 -26.62 -14.62
C GLY A 263 3.95 -26.33 -14.41
N GLU A 264 4.30 -25.08 -14.06
CA GLU A 264 5.71 -24.68 -13.85
C GLU A 264 6.35 -25.30 -12.60
N TYR A 265 5.56 -25.62 -11.58
CA TYR A 265 6.03 -26.13 -10.29
C TYR A 265 5.35 -27.45 -9.93
N ASP A 266 6.13 -28.40 -9.40
CA ASP A 266 5.62 -29.65 -8.85
C ASP A 266 4.82 -29.37 -7.57
N ASN A 267 3.50 -29.58 -7.63
CA ASN A 267 2.61 -29.45 -6.47
C ASN A 267 2.76 -30.67 -5.55
N ALA A 268 3.91 -30.78 -4.89
CA ALA A 268 4.26 -31.90 -4.02
C ALA A 268 3.46 -31.96 -2.70
N GLY A 269 2.41 -31.12 -2.54
CA GLY A 269 1.56 -31.08 -1.35
C GLY A 269 2.22 -30.45 -0.11
N TYR A 270 3.40 -29.86 -0.22
CA TYR A 270 4.07 -29.25 0.93
C TYR A 270 3.23 -28.13 1.53
N GLY A 271 3.04 -28.20 2.85
CA GLY A 271 2.24 -27.24 3.60
C GLY A 271 0.73 -27.48 3.57
N THR A 272 0.24 -28.55 2.93
CA THR A 272 -1.20 -28.83 2.84
C THR A 272 -1.77 -29.66 4.01
N ASP A 273 -0.92 -30.17 4.91
CA ASP A 273 -1.35 -30.92 6.10
C ASP A 273 -2.05 -30.00 7.12
N GLU A 274 -3.39 -30.04 7.10
CA GLU A 274 -4.25 -29.29 8.01
C GLU A 274 -4.02 -29.69 9.48
N ALA A 275 -3.83 -30.98 9.78
CA ALA A 275 -3.68 -31.45 11.15
C ALA A 275 -2.35 -30.97 11.76
N ALA A 276 -1.26 -31.04 10.98
CA ALA A 276 0.03 -30.49 11.37
C ALA A 276 -0.05 -28.97 11.60
N TYR A 277 -0.71 -28.25 10.69
CA TYR A 277 -0.91 -26.80 10.83
C TYR A 277 -1.70 -26.45 12.10
N GLN A 278 -2.85 -27.08 12.34
CA GLN A 278 -3.68 -26.85 13.52
C GLN A 278 -2.94 -27.20 14.82
N ALA A 279 -2.08 -28.22 14.81
CA ALA A 279 -1.23 -28.53 15.95
C ALA A 279 -0.21 -27.41 16.25
N ARG A 280 0.39 -26.82 15.21
CA ARG A 280 1.35 -25.71 15.33
C ARG A 280 0.70 -24.44 15.89
N ILE A 281 -0.54 -24.16 15.50
CA ILE A 281 -1.22 -22.90 15.86
C ILE A 281 -2.13 -23.01 17.10
N ARG A 282 -2.18 -24.17 17.78
CA ARG A 282 -3.09 -24.44 18.92
C ARG A 282 -2.98 -23.42 20.07
N GLY A 283 -1.85 -22.72 20.19
CA GLY A 283 -1.61 -21.72 21.22
C GLY A 283 -2.08 -20.29 20.89
N LEU A 284 -2.71 -20.06 19.72
CA LEU A 284 -3.24 -18.76 19.29
C LEU A 284 -4.62 -18.46 19.89
#